data_AF-A0A950T4R0-F1
#
_entry.id   AF-A0A950T4R0-F1
#
_cell.length_a   1.000
_cell.length_b   1.000
_cell.length_c   1.000
_cell.angle_alpha   90.00
_cell.angle_beta   90.00
_cell.angle_gamma   90.00
#
_symmetry.space_group_name_H-M   'P 1'
#
loop_
_entity.id
_entity.type
_entity.pdbx_description
1 polymer ?
#
loop_
_entity_poly.entity_id
_entity_poly.type
_entity_poly.pdbx_seq_one_letter_code
_entity_poly.pdbx_strand_id
1 'polypeptide(L)'
;MYEHCPVCHFLYEREEGFFTGATAINLVVAEFIVVIFIVPVAIWAGTNPNVSYIPLLLLGAPLPILLPFLFFRHSRSIWLSMSYWLDPPLKE
;
A
#
# COMPACT_ATOMS: atom_id res chain seq x y z
N MET A 1 -13.79 9.78 0.09
CA MET A 1 -14.13 8.34 0.10
C MET A 1 -15.56 8.22 0.56
N TYR A 2 -16.33 7.26 0.06
CA TYR A 2 -17.65 6.98 0.63
C TYR A 2 -17.48 6.44 2.06
N GLU A 3 -18.35 6.86 2.98
CA GLU A 3 -18.39 6.35 4.36
C GLU A 3 -19.00 4.94 4.40
N HIS A 4 -19.98 4.70 3.54
CA HIS A 4 -20.68 3.43 3.40
C HIS A 4 -20.59 2.90 1.96
N CYS A 5 -20.65 1.58 1.80
CA CYS A 5 -20.79 0.97 0.48
C CYS A 5 -22.16 1.34 -0.15
N PRO A 6 -22.21 1.82 -1.40
CA PRO A 6 -23.48 2.20 -2.04
C PRO A 6 -24.40 1.02 -2.39
N VAL A 7 -23.90 -0.22 -2.33
CA VAL A 7 -24.65 -1.44 -2.70
C VAL A 7 -25.14 -2.19 -1.46
N CYS A 8 -24.26 -2.40 -0.47
CA CYS A 8 -24.57 -3.18 0.73
C CYS A 8 -24.64 -2.36 2.01
N HIS A 9 -24.47 -1.03 1.95
CA HIS A 9 -24.44 -0.12 3.10
C HIS A 9 -23.43 -0.49 4.19
N PHE A 10 -22.39 -1.26 3.84
CA PHE A 10 -21.32 -1.60 4.78
C PHE A 10 -20.54 -0.35 5.20
N LEU A 11 -20.49 -0.11 6.51
CA LEU A 11 -19.72 0.98 7.11
C LEU A 11 -18.23 0.66 6.99
N TYR A 12 -17.48 1.55 6.35
CA TYR A 12 -16.06 1.31 6.12
C TYR A 12 -15.15 1.73 7.28
N GLU A 13 -15.59 2.66 8.12
CA GLU A 13 -14.85 3.13 9.29
C GLU A 13 -15.74 2.94 10.52
N ARG A 14 -15.44 1.91 11.33
CA ARG A 14 -16.21 1.59 12.54
C ARG A 14 -15.90 2.52 13.71
N GLU A 15 -14.65 2.95 13.79
CA GLU A 15 -14.09 3.77 14.85
C GLU A 15 -13.12 4.80 14.26
N GLU A 16 -12.89 5.88 15.00
CA GLU A 16 -11.89 6.86 14.61
C GLU A 16 -10.51 6.21 14.50
N GLY A 17 -9.82 6.45 13.39
CA GLY A 17 -8.51 5.84 13.15
C GLY A 17 -8.55 4.41 12.61
N PHE A 18 -9.73 3.82 12.34
CA PHE A 18 -9.83 2.48 11.75
C PHE A 18 -9.08 2.36 10.40
N PHE A 19 -8.94 3.46 9.66
CA PHE A 19 -8.18 3.51 8.41
C PHE A 19 -6.66 3.27 8.58
N THR A 20 -6.12 3.38 9.80
CA THR A 20 -4.68 3.22 10.07
C THR A 20 -4.18 1.82 9.72
N GLY A 21 -5.00 0.78 9.91
CA GLY A 21 -4.66 -0.58 9.47
C GLY A 21 -4.56 -0.70 7.96
N ALA A 22 -5.47 -0.06 7.21
CA ALA A 22 -5.36 0.03 5.76
C ALA A 22 -4.11 0.81 5.31
N THR A 23 -3.75 1.88 6.02
CA THR A 23 -2.51 2.63 5.78
C THR A 23 -1.27 1.77 6.03
N ALA A 24 -1.24 0.98 7.12
CA ALA A 24 -0.14 0.07 7.43
C ALA A 24 0.04 -0.99 6.34
N ILE A 25 -1.05 -1.63 5.90
CA ILE A 25 -1.01 -2.59 4.78
C ILE A 25 -0.49 -1.92 3.51
N ASN A 26 -0.97 -0.70 3.21
CA ASN A 26 -0.55 0.05 2.03
C ASN A 26 0.95 0.38 2.06
N LEU A 27 1.45 0.80 3.22
CA LEU A 27 2.86 1.09 3.43
C LEU A 27 3.71 -0.16 3.20
N VAL A 28 3.38 -1.27 3.85
CA VAL A 28 4.12 -2.53 3.72
C VAL A 28 4.17 -2.99 2.27
N VAL A 29 3.03 -2.98 1.57
CA VAL A 29 2.97 -3.42 0.16
C VAL A 29 3.78 -2.47 -0.74
N ALA A 30 3.62 -1.16 -0.59
CA ALA A 30 4.33 -0.18 -1.40
C ALA A 30 5.85 -0.27 -1.18
N GLU A 31 6.31 -0.31 0.07
CA GLU A 31 7.73 -0.43 0.41
C GLU A 31 8.31 -1.75 -0.06
N PHE A 32 7.58 -2.86 0.10
CA PHE A 32 8.04 -4.18 -0.34
C PHE A 32 8.25 -4.22 -1.85
N ILE A 33 7.33 -3.63 -2.63
CA ILE A 33 7.48 -3.48 -4.09
C ILE A 33 8.74 -2.64 -4.39
N VAL A 34 8.88 -1.48 -3.77
CA VAL A 34 10.05 -0.60 -4.00
C VAL A 34 11.35 -1.33 -3.70
N VAL A 35 11.44 -2.03 -2.58
CA VAL A 35 12.65 -2.79 -2.17
C VAL A 35 12.99 -3.87 -3.19
N ILE A 36 11.99 -4.66 -3.63
CA ILE A 36 12.20 -5.73 -4.61
C ILE A 36 12.75 -5.21 -5.93
N PHE A 37 12.34 -4.03 -6.39
CA PHE A 37 12.80 -3.46 -7.66
C PHE A 37 14.09 -2.65 -7.52
N ILE A 38 14.22 -1.82 -6.48
CA ILE A 38 15.32 -0.87 -6.35
C ILE A 38 16.59 -1.53 -5.83
N VAL A 39 16.49 -2.44 -4.85
CA VAL A 39 17.68 -3.03 -4.23
C VAL A 39 18.53 -3.83 -5.23
N PRO A 40 17.98 -4.75 -6.05
CA PRO A 40 18.79 -5.49 -7.01
C PRO A 40 19.45 -4.59 -8.06
N VAL A 41 18.72 -3.58 -8.55
CA VAL A 41 19.24 -2.64 -9.56
C VAL A 41 20.32 -1.74 -8.95
N ALA A 42 20.17 -1.33 -7.69
CA ALA A 42 21.19 -0.57 -6.97
C ALA A 42 22.46 -1.40 -6.73
N ILE A 43 22.34 -2.67 -6.35
CA ILE A 43 23.49 -3.59 -6.21
C ILE A 43 24.20 -3.77 -7.56
N TRP A 44 23.44 -3.93 -8.64
CA TRP A 44 23.99 -4.06 -9.98
C TRP A 44 24.73 -2.79 -10.43
N ALA A 45 24.15 -1.61 -10.21
CA ALA A 45 24.81 -0.33 -10.52
C ALA A 45 26.06 -0.09 -9.66
N GLY A 46 26.03 -0.48 -8.38
CA GLY A 46 27.17 -0.37 -7.47
C GLY A 46 28.36 -1.25 -7.83
N THR A 47 28.11 -2.38 -8.51
CA THR A 47 29.16 -3.32 -8.94
C THR A 47 29.68 -3.03 -10.36
N ASN A 48 29.00 -2.17 -11.13
CA ASN A 48 29.33 -1.88 -12.53
C ASN A 48 29.53 -0.37 -12.74
N PRO A 49 30.78 0.14 -12.81
CA PRO A 49 31.04 1.57 -12.89
C PRO A 49 30.54 2.24 -14.18
N ASN A 50 30.18 1.46 -15.21
CA ASN A 50 29.61 1.97 -16.47
C ASN A 50 28.09 2.20 -16.40
N VAL A 51 27.43 1.78 -15.32
CA VAL A 51 25.99 1.91 -15.15
C VAL A 51 25.66 3.25 -14.49
N SER A 52 24.82 4.05 -15.15
CA SER A 52 24.33 5.31 -14.58
C SER A 52 23.23 5.08 -13.54
N TYR A 53 23.28 5.82 -12.43
CA TYR A 53 22.24 5.82 -11.39
C TYR A 53 21.01 6.68 -11.75
N ILE A 54 21.10 7.49 -12.82
CA ILE A 54 20.04 8.42 -13.21
C ILE A 54 18.70 7.69 -13.47
N PRO A 55 18.65 6.56 -14.20
CA PRO A 55 17.41 5.83 -14.41
C PRO A 55 16.82 5.28 -13.11
N LEU A 56 17.65 4.83 -12.16
CA LEU A 56 17.21 4.35 -10.86
C LEU A 56 16.52 5.47 -10.07
N LEU A 57 17.08 6.67 -10.09
CA LEU A 57 16.49 7.84 -9.42
C LEU A 57 15.20 8.28 -10.09
N LEU A 58 15.19 8.40 -11.42
CA LEU A 58 14.02 8.87 -12.17
C LEU A 58 12.83 7.91 -12.08
N LEU A 59 13.08 6.61 -12.11
CA LEU A 59 12.03 5.60 -12.01
C LEU A 59 11.70 5.24 -10.57
N GLY A 60 12.68 5.22 -9.67
CA GLY A 60 12.51 4.80 -8.28
C GLY A 60 11.93 5.87 -7.38
N ALA A 61 12.38 7.12 -7.50
CA ALA A 61 11.94 8.20 -6.60
C ALA A 61 10.43 8.48 -6.64
N PRO A 62 9.72 8.36 -7.78
CA PRO A 62 8.27 8.54 -7.80
C PRO A 62 7.47 7.39 -7.17
N LEU A 63 8.01 6.16 -7.13
CA LEU A 63 7.25 4.97 -6.73
C LEU A 63 6.71 5.01 -5.29
N PRO A 64 7.47 5.46 -4.26
CA PRO A 64 6.95 5.61 -2.90
C PRO A 64 5.77 6.56 -2.78
N ILE A 65 5.59 7.47 -3.75
CA ILE A 65 4.44 8.35 -3.83
C ILE A 65 3.35 7.67 -4.65
N LEU A 66 3.62 7.24 -5.87
CA LEU A 66 2.58 6.72 -6.77
C LEU A 66 1.92 5.43 -6.25
N LEU A 67 2.70 4.51 -5.68
CA LEU A 67 2.20 3.21 -5.24
C LEU A 67 1.14 3.34 -4.14
N PRO A 68 1.36 4.09 -3.03
CA PRO A 68 0.31 4.27 -2.03
C PRO A 68 -1.00 4.82 -2.59
N PHE A 69 -0.97 5.77 -3.51
CA PHE A 69 -2.21 6.32 -4.08
C PHE A 69 -2.95 5.31 -4.96
N LEU A 70 -2.23 4.49 -5.71
CA LEU A 70 -2.82 3.45 -6.56
C LEU A 70 -3.35 2.27 -5.73
N PHE A 71 -2.61 1.86 -4.69
CA PHE A 71 -2.91 0.66 -3.92
C PHE A 71 -3.81 0.90 -2.70
N PHE A 72 -4.04 2.14 -2.27
CA PHE A 72 -4.83 2.43 -1.07
C PHE A 72 -6.22 1.81 -1.09
N ARG A 73 -6.88 1.80 -2.26
CA ARG A 73 -8.19 1.14 -2.43
C ARG A 73 -8.12 -0.36 -2.12
N HIS A 74 -7.08 -1.03 -2.58
CA HIS A 74 -6.87 -2.47 -2.36
C HIS A 74 -6.52 -2.75 -0.90
N SER A 75 -5.63 -1.94 -0.31
CA SER A 75 -5.24 -2.02 1.09
C SER A 75 -6.45 -1.86 2.03
N ARG A 76 -7.37 -0.93 1.71
CA ARG A 76 -8.63 -0.78 2.45
C ARG A 76 -9.54 -2.00 2.32
N SER A 77 -9.65 -2.58 1.12
CA SER A 77 -10.43 -3.82 0.93
C SER A 77 -9.85 -5.00 1.72
N ILE A 78 -8.53 -5.14 1.73
CA ILE A 78 -7.84 -6.21 2.48
C ILE A 78 -8.06 -5.99 3.98
N TRP A 79 -7.83 -4.77 4.49
CA TRP A 79 -8.06 -4.43 5.89
C TRP A 79 -9.48 -4.77 6.33
N LEU A 80 -10.51 -4.30 5.61
CA LEU A 80 -11.90 -4.58 5.94
C LEU A 80 -12.21 -6.08 5.95
N SER A 81 -11.64 -6.83 5.01
CA SER A 81 -11.79 -8.29 4.99
C SER A 81 -11.14 -8.93 6.21
N MET A 82 -9.90 -8.56 6.54
CA MET A 82 -9.20 -9.11 7.71
C MET A 82 -9.92 -8.76 9.00
N SER A 83 -10.35 -7.51 9.16
CA SER A 83 -11.11 -7.07 10.33
C SER A 83 -12.45 -7.80 10.44
N TYR A 84 -13.14 -8.11 9.34
CA TYR A 84 -14.38 -8.89 9.40
C TYR A 84 -14.14 -10.33 9.89
N TRP A 85 -13.02 -10.95 9.53
CA TRP A 85 -12.68 -12.31 9.97
C TRP A 85 -12.16 -12.36 11.42
N LEU A 86 -11.37 -11.37 11.83
CA LEU A 86 -10.74 -11.32 13.16
C LEU A 86 -11.68 -10.77 14.23
N ASP A 87 -12.45 -9.75 13.88
CA ASP A 87 -13.40 -9.07 14.75
C ASP A 87 -14.69 -8.79 13.96
N PRO A 88 -15.53 -9.82 13.76
CA PRO A 88 -16.79 -9.64 13.05
C PRO A 88 -17.68 -8.66 13.83
N PRO A 89 -18.32 -7.70 13.15
CA PRO A 89 -19.23 -6.79 13.82
C PRO A 89 -20.39 -7.60 14.41
N LEU A 90 -20.69 -7.38 15.70
CA LEU A 90 -21.85 -7.97 16.34
C LEU A 90 -23.11 -7.55 15.55
N LYS A 91 -23.98 -8.52 15.25
CA LYS A 91 -25.31 -8.22 14.74
C LYS A 91 -26.08 -7.54 15.86
N GLU A 92 -26.31 -6.23 15.76
CA GLU A 92 -27.42 -5.59 16.44
C GLU A 92 -28.69 -5.69 15.57
#